data_AF-A0AAE7BKD2-F1
#
_entry.id   AF-A0AAE7BKD2-F1
#
_cell.length_a   1.000
_cell.length_b   1.000
_cell.length_c   1.000
_cell.angle_alpha   90.00
_cell.angle_beta   90.00
_cell.angle_gamma   90.00
#
_symmetry.space_group_name_H-M   'P 1'
#
loop_
_entity.id
_entity.type
_entity.pdbx_description
1 polymer ?
#
loop_
_entity_poly.entity_id
_entity_poly.type
_entity_poly.pdbx_seq_one_letter_code
_entity_poly.pdbx_strand_id
1 'polypeptide(L)'
;MAIFLTKDSKVIVQGMTGATGMKHTKLMLGDGTNIVGGVNPRKAGTSVDFDGTEVPVFGSVAEAMEKTGADVSVIFVPPKFAKAAVVEAIDAEIGLAVVITEGIAVHDSAAFWAYASSKGNKTRIIGPNCPGLITPGQSNAGIIPGDITKPGRIGLVSKSGTLTYQMMYELRDIGFSSAVGIGGDPVIGTTHIDALAAFEADPETDLIVMIGEIGGDAEERAADYVKANVTKPVVGYVAGFTAPEGKTMGHAGAIVSGSSGTAQAKKEALEAAGVKVGKTPTETAELARAILAG
;
A
#
# COMPACT_ATOMS: atom_id res chain seq x y z
N MET A 1 14.82 1.25 9.88
CA MET A 1 14.07 2.28 9.12
C MET A 1 13.11 1.55 8.20
N ALA A 2 11.82 1.62 8.46
CA ALA A 2 10.72 1.19 7.60
C ALA A 2 9.54 0.73 8.45
N ILE A 3 8.34 0.88 7.91
CA ILE A 3 7.18 0.10 8.36
C ILE A 3 6.88 -1.01 7.36
N PHE A 4 6.60 -2.21 7.87
CA PHE A 4 6.14 -3.42 7.17
C PHE A 4 7.09 -4.06 6.14
N LEU A 5 7.91 -3.29 5.42
CA LEU A 5 8.82 -3.78 4.38
C LEU A 5 10.23 -3.22 4.58
N THR A 6 11.20 -4.08 4.82
CA THR A 6 12.59 -3.69 5.12
C THR A 6 13.56 -4.28 4.09
N LYS A 7 14.84 -3.87 4.13
CA LYS A 7 15.91 -4.50 3.34
C LYS A 7 16.08 -6.00 3.62
N ASP A 8 15.68 -6.47 4.81
CA ASP A 8 15.86 -7.86 5.24
C ASP A 8 14.67 -8.74 4.83
N SER A 9 13.58 -8.13 4.36
CA SER A 9 12.38 -8.82 3.87
C SER A 9 12.72 -9.67 2.65
N LYS A 10 12.20 -10.89 2.62
CA LYS A 10 12.38 -11.86 1.55
C LYS A 10 11.07 -12.02 0.79
N VAL A 11 11.07 -11.55 -0.45
CA VAL A 11 9.85 -11.39 -1.24
C VAL A 11 9.66 -12.56 -2.20
N ILE A 12 8.47 -13.14 -2.19
CA ILE A 12 7.98 -14.00 -3.27
C ILE A 12 6.93 -13.29 -4.11
N VAL A 13 6.80 -13.67 -5.38
CA VAL A 13 5.84 -13.08 -6.31
C VAL A 13 4.82 -14.12 -6.78
N GLN A 14 3.59 -14.03 -6.31
CA GLN A 14 2.49 -14.84 -6.83
C GLN A 14 2.05 -14.31 -8.19
N GLY A 15 2.05 -15.18 -9.20
CA GLY A 15 1.83 -14.77 -10.60
C GLY A 15 3.08 -14.18 -11.28
N MET A 16 4.28 -14.44 -10.75
CA MET A 16 5.56 -13.94 -11.27
C MET A 16 5.73 -14.15 -12.78
N THR A 17 5.34 -15.31 -13.29
CA THR A 17 5.56 -15.66 -14.71
C THR A 17 4.50 -15.10 -15.66
N GLY A 18 3.58 -14.27 -15.17
CA GLY A 18 2.64 -13.49 -15.99
C GLY A 18 3.28 -12.19 -16.49
N ALA A 19 2.66 -11.50 -17.45
CA ALA A 19 3.25 -10.29 -18.05
C ALA A 19 3.55 -9.18 -17.01
N THR A 20 2.56 -8.82 -16.18
CA THR A 20 2.72 -7.82 -15.11
C THR A 20 3.69 -8.30 -14.04
N GLY A 21 3.58 -9.57 -13.63
CA GLY A 21 4.48 -10.19 -12.66
C GLY A 21 5.94 -10.11 -13.11
N MET A 22 6.26 -10.48 -14.34
CA MET A 22 7.63 -10.43 -14.87
C MET A 22 8.16 -9.00 -14.91
N LYS A 23 7.35 -8.06 -15.44
CA LYS A 23 7.73 -6.65 -15.52
C LYS A 23 8.09 -6.10 -14.14
N HIS A 24 7.22 -6.28 -13.16
CA HIS A 24 7.41 -5.68 -11.84
C HIS A 24 8.39 -6.46 -10.97
N THR A 25 8.57 -7.76 -11.17
CA THR A 25 9.68 -8.52 -10.55
C THR A 25 11.02 -7.93 -10.97
N LYS A 26 11.20 -7.66 -12.27
CA LYS A 26 12.40 -7.00 -12.78
C LYS A 26 12.64 -5.62 -12.16
N LEU A 27 11.59 -4.79 -12.08
CA LEU A 27 11.69 -3.45 -11.50
C LEU A 27 12.00 -3.49 -10.00
N MET A 28 11.32 -4.36 -9.24
CA MET A 28 11.56 -4.53 -7.81
C MET A 28 12.99 -5.03 -7.53
N LEU A 29 13.52 -5.95 -8.34
CA LEU A 29 14.93 -6.35 -8.28
C LEU A 29 15.87 -5.15 -8.53
N GLY A 30 15.55 -4.33 -9.52
CA GLY A 30 16.29 -3.09 -9.81
C GLY A 30 16.28 -2.08 -8.65
N ASP A 31 15.22 -2.07 -7.85
CA ASP A 31 15.08 -1.24 -6.65
C ASP A 31 15.78 -1.83 -5.41
N GLY A 32 16.47 -2.98 -5.56
CA GLY A 32 17.21 -3.65 -4.47
C GLY A 32 16.37 -4.63 -3.63
N THR A 33 15.15 -4.95 -4.07
CA THR A 33 14.27 -5.90 -3.36
C THR A 33 14.85 -7.31 -3.42
N ASN A 34 14.95 -7.97 -2.27
CA ASN A 34 15.39 -9.36 -2.19
C ASN A 34 14.27 -10.33 -2.61
N ILE A 35 14.11 -10.51 -3.92
CA ILE A 35 13.15 -11.48 -4.47
C ILE A 35 13.76 -12.87 -4.45
N VAL A 36 13.16 -13.75 -3.65
CA VAL A 36 13.65 -15.12 -3.41
C VAL A 36 12.89 -16.18 -4.19
N GLY A 37 11.80 -15.81 -4.89
CA GLY A 37 11.07 -16.74 -5.74
C GLY A 37 9.79 -16.20 -6.34
N GLY A 38 9.24 -16.95 -7.28
CA GLY A 38 7.87 -16.78 -7.77
C GLY A 38 7.00 -17.98 -7.42
N VAL A 39 5.69 -17.79 -7.42
CA VAL A 39 4.71 -18.87 -7.26
C VAL A 39 3.88 -19.00 -8.53
N ASN A 40 3.92 -20.18 -9.12
CA ASN A 40 3.01 -20.61 -10.19
C ASN A 40 2.92 -22.14 -10.21
N PRO A 41 1.78 -22.73 -9.80
CA PRO A 41 1.60 -24.18 -9.76
C PRO A 41 1.92 -24.90 -11.08
N ARG A 42 1.69 -24.24 -12.22
CA ARG A 42 1.91 -24.83 -13.56
C ARG A 42 3.36 -24.78 -14.02
N LYS A 43 4.22 -24.04 -13.32
CA LYS A 43 5.63 -23.83 -13.67
C LYS A 43 6.57 -24.13 -12.49
N ALA A 44 6.09 -24.89 -11.51
CA ALA A 44 6.88 -25.31 -10.36
C ALA A 44 8.15 -26.05 -10.81
N GLY A 45 9.28 -25.75 -10.16
CA GLY A 45 10.59 -26.36 -10.46
C GLY A 45 11.34 -25.71 -11.62
N THR A 46 10.78 -24.68 -12.27
CA THR A 46 11.49 -23.85 -13.25
C THR A 46 12.15 -22.63 -12.60
N SER A 47 12.94 -21.88 -13.36
CA SER A 47 13.46 -20.55 -13.00
C SER A 47 13.13 -19.53 -14.09
N VAL A 48 13.22 -18.25 -13.74
CA VAL A 48 13.16 -17.11 -14.68
C VAL A 48 14.40 -16.26 -14.48
N ASP A 49 15.11 -15.94 -15.57
CA ASP A 49 16.23 -15.01 -15.55
C ASP A 49 15.74 -13.56 -15.68
N PHE A 50 16.15 -12.72 -14.75
CA PHE A 50 15.94 -11.27 -14.76
C PHE A 50 17.30 -10.56 -14.85
N ASP A 51 17.80 -10.40 -16.07
CA ASP A 51 19.07 -9.73 -16.39
C ASP A 51 20.26 -10.33 -15.60
N GLY A 52 20.37 -11.66 -15.57
CA GLY A 52 21.42 -12.38 -14.86
C GLY A 52 21.10 -12.74 -13.41
N THR A 53 19.92 -12.37 -12.92
CA THR A 53 19.40 -12.86 -11.63
C THR A 53 18.41 -13.98 -11.88
N GLU A 54 18.81 -15.22 -11.57
CA GLU A 54 17.92 -16.38 -11.68
C GLU A 54 16.98 -16.48 -10.47
N VAL A 55 15.67 -16.42 -10.70
CA VAL A 55 14.64 -16.50 -9.66
C VAL A 55 13.84 -17.80 -9.81
N PRO A 56 13.82 -18.68 -8.78
CA PRO A 56 13.12 -19.97 -8.85
C PRO A 56 11.60 -19.82 -8.80
N VAL A 57 10.88 -20.79 -9.37
CA VAL A 57 9.41 -20.86 -9.36
C VAL A 57 8.94 -22.06 -8.54
N PHE A 58 8.15 -21.78 -7.51
CA PHE A 58 7.56 -22.77 -6.62
C PHE A 58 6.10 -23.07 -6.99
N GLY A 59 5.61 -24.22 -6.54
CA GLY A 59 4.24 -24.66 -6.77
C GLY A 59 3.24 -24.00 -5.84
N SER A 60 3.66 -23.60 -4.63
CA SER A 60 2.81 -22.93 -3.65
C SER A 60 3.58 -21.90 -2.81
N VAL A 61 2.85 -21.03 -2.13
CA VAL A 61 3.40 -20.07 -1.15
C VAL A 61 4.11 -20.83 -0.02
N ALA A 62 3.48 -21.88 0.54
CA ALA A 62 4.06 -22.66 1.63
C ALA A 62 5.41 -23.31 1.24
N GLU A 63 5.50 -23.88 0.03
CA GLU A 63 6.75 -24.44 -0.49
C GLU A 63 7.83 -23.36 -0.63
N ALA A 64 7.46 -22.19 -1.18
CA ALA A 64 8.37 -21.08 -1.34
C ALA A 64 8.90 -20.59 0.01
N MET A 65 8.03 -20.44 1.01
CA MET A 65 8.41 -20.06 2.38
C MET A 65 9.35 -21.08 3.01
N GLU A 66 9.05 -22.38 2.91
CA GLU A 66 9.90 -23.45 3.46
C GLU A 66 11.32 -23.40 2.89
N LYS A 67 11.44 -23.21 1.57
CA LYS A 67 12.74 -23.27 0.87
C LYS A 67 13.56 -21.98 0.97
N THR A 68 12.93 -20.83 1.17
CA THR A 68 13.59 -19.52 1.06
C THR A 68 13.55 -18.70 2.34
N GLY A 69 12.61 -19.02 3.23
CA GLY A 69 12.26 -18.19 4.39
C GLY A 69 11.55 -16.90 4.01
N ALA A 70 10.83 -16.86 2.88
CA ALA A 70 10.03 -15.71 2.45
C ALA A 70 9.05 -15.27 3.54
N ASP A 71 8.92 -13.97 3.73
CA ASP A 71 8.01 -13.34 4.71
C ASP A 71 7.06 -12.32 4.06
N VAL A 72 7.27 -12.00 2.78
CA VAL A 72 6.42 -11.11 1.98
C VAL A 72 5.99 -11.79 0.68
N SER A 73 4.72 -11.65 0.31
CA SER A 73 4.16 -12.08 -0.97
C SER A 73 3.56 -10.90 -1.74
N VAL A 74 4.08 -10.61 -2.94
CA VAL A 74 3.46 -9.66 -3.88
C VAL A 74 2.58 -10.41 -4.86
N ILE A 75 1.32 -9.99 -5.01
CA ILE A 75 0.30 -10.72 -5.76
C ILE A 75 -0.10 -9.94 -7.01
N PHE A 76 0.33 -10.45 -8.18
CA PHE A 76 -0.04 -9.97 -9.51
C PHE A 76 -1.04 -10.89 -10.22
N VAL A 77 -1.76 -11.71 -9.46
CA VAL A 77 -2.69 -12.72 -9.97
C VAL A 77 -3.97 -12.03 -10.48
N PRO A 78 -4.48 -12.35 -11.69
CA PRO A 78 -5.67 -11.70 -12.24
C PRO A 78 -6.91 -11.78 -11.34
N PRO A 79 -7.88 -10.85 -11.45
CA PRO A 79 -8.96 -10.68 -10.48
C PRO A 79 -9.76 -11.95 -10.19
N LYS A 80 -10.07 -12.72 -11.24
CA LYS A 80 -10.79 -13.99 -11.16
C LYS A 80 -10.13 -15.03 -10.24
N PHE A 81 -8.81 -14.95 -10.05
CA PHE A 81 -8.03 -15.91 -9.28
C PHE A 81 -7.39 -15.28 -8.03
N ALA A 82 -7.52 -13.96 -7.85
CA ALA A 82 -6.84 -13.23 -6.79
C ALA A 82 -7.29 -13.67 -5.39
N LYS A 83 -8.57 -13.95 -5.18
CA LYS A 83 -9.07 -14.49 -3.90
C LYS A 83 -8.35 -15.76 -3.47
N ALA A 84 -8.19 -16.72 -4.40
CA ALA A 84 -7.51 -17.97 -4.11
C ALA A 84 -6.04 -17.76 -3.74
N ALA A 85 -5.35 -16.87 -4.46
CA ALA A 85 -3.96 -16.50 -4.19
C ALA A 85 -3.79 -15.81 -2.82
N VAL A 86 -4.73 -14.94 -2.43
CA VAL A 86 -4.72 -14.29 -1.11
C VAL A 86 -5.00 -15.31 0.00
N VAL A 87 -5.98 -16.20 -0.18
CA VAL A 87 -6.27 -17.29 0.76
C VAL A 87 -5.07 -18.23 0.93
N GLU A 88 -4.38 -18.56 -0.15
CA GLU A 88 -3.16 -19.37 -0.10
C GLU A 88 -2.05 -18.70 0.74
N ALA A 89 -1.86 -17.39 0.57
CA ALA A 89 -0.94 -16.61 1.40
C ALA A 89 -1.34 -16.60 2.88
N ILE A 90 -2.64 -16.45 3.18
CA ILE A 90 -3.17 -16.50 4.56
C ILE A 90 -2.95 -17.88 5.18
N ASP A 91 -3.23 -18.95 4.44
CA ASP A 91 -3.10 -20.33 4.93
C ASP A 91 -1.64 -20.72 5.17
N ALA A 92 -0.71 -20.18 4.38
CA ALA A 92 0.72 -20.33 4.60
C ALA A 92 1.27 -19.45 5.74
N GLU A 93 0.43 -18.57 6.31
CA GLU A 93 0.79 -17.60 7.34
C GLU A 93 1.95 -16.67 6.94
N ILE A 94 2.00 -16.26 5.66
CA ILE A 94 2.99 -15.26 5.19
C ILE A 94 2.83 -13.99 6.02
N GLY A 95 3.93 -13.33 6.41
CA GLY A 95 3.86 -12.15 7.28
C GLY A 95 3.13 -10.97 6.62
N LEU A 96 3.38 -10.74 5.33
CA LEU A 96 2.78 -9.66 4.55
C LEU A 96 2.33 -10.16 3.16
N ALA A 97 1.08 -9.87 2.78
CA ALA A 97 0.55 -10.08 1.44
C ALA A 97 0.17 -8.74 0.81
N VAL A 98 0.82 -8.38 -0.30
CA VAL A 98 0.56 -7.14 -1.04
C VAL A 98 -0.24 -7.45 -2.31
N VAL A 99 -1.50 -7.04 -2.32
CA VAL A 99 -2.46 -7.36 -3.37
C VAL A 99 -2.56 -6.20 -4.36
N ILE A 100 -1.84 -6.30 -5.47
CA ILE A 100 -1.79 -5.23 -6.47
C ILE A 100 -3.06 -5.21 -7.33
N THR A 101 -3.64 -6.39 -7.55
CA THR A 101 -4.73 -6.61 -8.49
C THR A 101 -5.93 -5.68 -8.26
N GLU A 102 -6.28 -4.92 -9.30
CA GLU A 102 -7.50 -4.13 -9.41
C GLU A 102 -8.66 -4.94 -10.01
N GLY A 103 -9.91 -4.60 -9.67
CA GLY A 103 -11.10 -5.22 -10.28
C GLY A 103 -11.52 -6.54 -9.64
N ILE A 104 -11.04 -6.82 -8.42
CA ILE A 104 -11.54 -7.92 -7.61
C ILE A 104 -12.99 -7.60 -7.21
N ALA A 105 -13.88 -8.60 -7.29
CA ALA A 105 -15.25 -8.41 -6.83
C ALA A 105 -15.26 -8.11 -5.32
N VAL A 106 -16.04 -7.10 -4.89
CA VAL A 106 -16.11 -6.70 -3.47
C VAL A 106 -16.49 -7.87 -2.54
N HIS A 107 -17.34 -8.78 -3.02
CA HIS A 107 -17.66 -10.02 -2.30
C HIS A 107 -16.42 -10.87 -2.01
N ASP A 108 -15.50 -10.96 -2.97
CA ASP A 108 -14.30 -11.76 -2.83
C ASP A 108 -13.25 -11.11 -1.92
N SER A 109 -13.11 -9.78 -1.96
CA SER A 109 -12.27 -9.06 -1.00
C SER A 109 -12.82 -9.08 0.42
N ALA A 110 -14.14 -8.91 0.58
CA ALA A 110 -14.81 -9.14 1.86
C ALA A 110 -14.60 -10.57 2.39
N ALA A 111 -14.69 -11.57 1.52
CA ALA A 111 -14.53 -12.97 1.90
C ALA A 111 -13.10 -13.28 2.37
N PHE A 112 -12.05 -12.87 1.64
CA PHE A 112 -10.69 -13.14 2.09
C PHE A 112 -10.31 -12.31 3.33
N TRP A 113 -10.86 -11.11 3.50
CA TRP A 113 -10.63 -10.30 4.70
C TRP A 113 -11.27 -10.93 5.94
N ALA A 114 -12.53 -11.37 5.82
CA ALA A 114 -13.21 -12.11 6.88
C ALA A 114 -12.46 -13.41 7.22
N TYR A 115 -11.93 -14.10 6.20
CA TYR A 115 -11.13 -15.30 6.40
C TYR A 115 -9.83 -15.01 7.16
N ALA A 116 -9.07 -13.98 6.75
CA ALA A 116 -7.86 -13.54 7.46
C ALA A 116 -8.16 -13.21 8.94
N SER A 117 -9.27 -12.50 9.18
CA SER A 117 -9.73 -12.16 10.53
C SER A 117 -10.05 -13.40 11.36
N SER A 118 -10.71 -14.39 10.76
CA SER A 118 -11.02 -15.67 11.43
C SER A 118 -9.78 -16.49 11.79
N LYS A 119 -8.65 -16.24 11.11
CA LYS A 119 -7.34 -16.85 11.37
C LYS A 119 -6.46 -16.02 12.30
N GLY A 120 -7.00 -14.94 12.88
CA GLY A 120 -6.28 -14.09 13.82
C GLY A 120 -5.38 -13.05 13.16
N ASN A 121 -5.58 -12.74 11.87
CA ASN A 121 -4.83 -11.71 11.13
C ASN A 121 -3.29 -11.87 11.22
N LYS A 122 -2.81 -13.12 11.20
CA LYS A 122 -1.37 -13.43 11.15
C LYS A 122 -0.70 -12.85 9.90
N THR A 123 -1.40 -12.89 8.78
CA THR A 123 -0.99 -12.25 7.53
C THR A 123 -1.54 -10.84 7.46
N ARG A 124 -0.66 -9.84 7.43
CA ARG A 124 -1.04 -8.47 7.10
C ARG A 124 -1.35 -8.38 5.61
N ILE A 125 -2.46 -7.75 5.24
CA ILE A 125 -2.85 -7.56 3.84
C ILE A 125 -2.74 -6.07 3.49
N ILE A 126 -2.07 -5.72 2.39
CA ILE A 126 -2.09 -4.37 1.80
C ILE A 126 -2.81 -4.46 0.46
N GLY A 127 -3.72 -3.53 0.19
CA GLY A 127 -4.65 -3.62 -0.93
C GLY A 127 -5.96 -4.34 -0.59
N PRO A 128 -6.74 -4.78 -1.60
CA PRO A 128 -6.37 -4.88 -3.02
C PRO A 128 -6.38 -3.53 -3.74
N ASN A 129 -6.19 -3.55 -5.06
CA ASN A 129 -6.22 -2.36 -5.92
C ASN A 129 -5.30 -1.25 -5.39
N CYS A 130 -4.03 -1.59 -5.21
CA CYS A 130 -3.06 -0.71 -4.60
C CYS A 130 -1.75 -0.71 -5.38
N PRO A 131 -0.93 0.36 -5.28
CA PRO A 131 0.41 0.35 -5.85
C PRO A 131 1.40 -0.51 -5.05
N GLY A 132 0.99 -1.00 -3.86
CA GLY A 132 1.85 -1.69 -2.91
C GLY A 132 2.54 -0.71 -1.94
N LEU A 133 3.75 -1.05 -1.51
CA LEU A 133 4.55 -0.22 -0.62
C LEU A 133 6.03 -0.24 -0.99
N ILE A 134 6.72 0.85 -0.68
CA ILE A 134 8.15 1.01 -0.88
C ILE A 134 8.79 1.61 0.37
N THR A 135 9.97 1.10 0.70
CA THR A 135 10.92 1.75 1.60
C THR A 135 12.09 2.19 0.72
N PRO A 136 12.15 3.48 0.32
CA PRO A 136 13.12 3.95 -0.68
C PRO A 136 14.55 3.54 -0.33
N GLY A 137 15.29 3.08 -1.33
CA GLY A 137 16.68 2.61 -1.19
C GLY A 137 16.86 1.30 -0.41
N GLN A 138 15.77 0.63 -0.02
CA GLN A 138 15.83 -0.65 0.71
C GLN A 138 15.06 -1.77 0.02
N SER A 139 13.77 -1.56 -0.26
CA SER A 139 12.90 -2.63 -0.77
C SER A 139 11.61 -2.05 -1.35
N ASN A 140 11.07 -2.71 -2.38
CA ASN A 140 9.84 -2.36 -3.06
C ASN A 140 8.97 -3.61 -3.23
N ALA A 141 7.74 -3.56 -2.75
CA ALA A 141 6.76 -4.62 -2.91
C ALA A 141 5.54 -4.05 -3.63
N GLY A 142 5.62 -3.96 -4.96
CA GLY A 142 4.53 -3.50 -5.80
C GLY A 142 4.97 -2.83 -7.10
N ILE A 143 4.33 -1.70 -7.39
CA ILE A 143 4.47 -0.96 -8.66
C ILE A 143 4.82 0.52 -8.46
N ILE A 144 5.15 0.93 -7.24
CA ILE A 144 5.64 2.28 -6.97
C ILE A 144 6.99 2.45 -7.67
N PRO A 145 7.21 3.51 -8.48
CA PRO A 145 8.52 3.74 -9.10
C PRO A 145 9.58 4.04 -8.03
N GLY A 146 10.69 3.29 -8.00
CA GLY A 146 11.74 3.47 -6.99
C GLY A 146 12.64 4.70 -7.20
N ASP A 147 12.69 5.24 -8.41
CA ASP A 147 13.60 6.32 -8.83
C ASP A 147 13.05 7.74 -8.65
N ILE A 148 11.80 7.88 -8.20
CA ILE A 148 11.15 9.19 -8.03
C ILE A 148 11.53 9.91 -6.73
N THR A 149 12.06 9.18 -5.75
CA THR A 149 12.41 9.74 -4.43
C THR A 149 13.60 9.02 -3.81
N LYS A 150 14.03 9.50 -2.64
CA LYS A 150 15.17 8.98 -1.88
C LYS A 150 14.75 8.61 -0.45
N PRO A 151 15.57 7.85 0.31
CA PRO A 151 15.36 7.68 1.74
C PRO A 151 15.26 9.04 2.45
N GLY A 152 14.35 9.14 3.40
CA GLY A 152 14.16 10.35 4.21
C GLY A 152 13.25 10.10 5.40
N ARG A 153 12.59 11.16 5.88
CA ARG A 153 11.92 11.20 7.19
C ARG A 153 10.40 11.41 7.15
N ILE A 154 9.81 11.31 5.96
CA ILE A 154 8.36 11.45 5.77
C ILE A 154 7.72 10.06 5.60
N GLY A 155 6.72 9.76 6.42
CA GLY A 155 5.83 8.62 6.20
C GLY A 155 4.70 9.00 5.26
N LEU A 156 4.32 8.13 4.33
CA LEU A 156 3.20 8.39 3.40
C LEU A 156 2.22 7.21 3.39
N VAL A 157 0.93 7.50 3.62
CA VAL A 157 -0.16 6.55 3.42
C VAL A 157 -1.19 7.11 2.44
N SER A 158 -1.64 6.30 1.48
CA SER A 158 -2.52 6.75 0.40
C SER A 158 -3.48 5.68 -0.10
N LYS A 159 -4.72 6.07 -0.41
CA LYS A 159 -5.66 5.22 -1.18
C LYS A 159 -5.36 5.18 -2.69
N SER A 160 -4.59 6.15 -3.20
CA SER A 160 -4.36 6.32 -4.65
C SER A 160 -2.91 6.12 -5.06
N GLY A 161 -2.68 5.34 -6.12
CA GLY A 161 -1.35 5.09 -6.68
C GLY A 161 -0.67 6.36 -7.21
N THR A 162 -1.23 6.98 -8.23
CA THR A 162 -0.59 8.14 -8.89
C THR A 162 -0.42 9.35 -7.98
N LEU A 163 -1.35 9.59 -7.06
CA LEU A 163 -1.19 10.64 -6.05
C LEU A 163 -0.08 10.33 -5.04
N THR A 164 0.16 9.05 -4.75
CA THR A 164 1.35 8.63 -3.97
C THR A 164 2.61 9.05 -4.72
N TYR A 165 2.70 8.76 -6.02
CA TYR A 165 3.90 9.08 -6.82
C TYR A 165 4.11 10.59 -6.93
N GLN A 166 3.02 11.34 -7.12
CA GLN A 166 3.08 12.80 -7.17
C GLN A 166 3.60 13.35 -5.85
N MET A 167 3.07 12.91 -4.71
CA MET A 167 3.56 13.38 -3.41
C MET A 167 5.02 12.98 -3.15
N MET A 168 5.40 11.76 -3.56
CA MET A 168 6.78 11.31 -3.48
C MET A 168 7.74 12.18 -4.29
N TYR A 169 7.31 12.61 -5.48
CA TYR A 169 8.05 13.53 -6.33
C TYR A 169 8.10 14.94 -5.75
N GLU A 170 6.96 15.46 -5.29
CA GLU A 170 6.84 16.80 -4.71
C GLU A 170 7.75 16.97 -3.51
N LEU A 171 7.89 15.96 -2.64
CA LEU A 171 8.72 16.02 -1.42
C LEU A 171 10.06 15.28 -1.55
N ARG A 172 10.53 15.02 -2.78
CA ARG A 172 11.77 14.25 -3.03
C ARG A 172 13.04 14.91 -2.49
N ASP A 173 13.01 16.22 -2.25
CA ASP A 173 14.10 16.97 -1.62
C ASP A 173 14.34 16.52 -0.17
N ILE A 174 13.28 16.08 0.52
CA ILE A 174 13.30 15.57 1.89
C ILE A 174 13.40 14.05 1.90
N GLY A 175 12.60 13.37 1.08
CA GLY A 175 12.56 11.90 0.99
C GLY A 175 11.64 11.24 2.02
N PHE A 176 11.47 9.92 1.90
CA PHE A 176 10.47 9.16 2.64
C PHE A 176 11.08 8.00 3.46
N SER A 177 10.50 7.74 4.63
CA SER A 177 10.83 6.57 5.45
C SER A 177 10.22 5.32 4.83
N SER A 178 8.91 5.35 4.59
CA SER A 178 8.15 4.39 3.78
C SER A 178 6.95 5.09 3.13
N ALA A 179 6.53 4.59 1.96
CA ALA A 179 5.28 4.99 1.32
C ALA A 179 4.39 3.75 1.10
N VAL A 180 3.16 3.81 1.61
CA VAL A 180 2.19 2.71 1.63
C VAL A 180 0.92 3.11 0.89
N GLY A 181 0.71 2.49 -0.27
CA GLY A 181 -0.58 2.52 -0.95
C GLY A 181 -1.50 1.45 -0.38
N ILE A 182 -2.52 1.85 0.37
CA ILE A 182 -3.44 0.92 1.06
C ILE A 182 -4.54 0.38 0.15
N GLY A 183 -4.82 1.08 -0.96
CA GLY A 183 -5.75 0.64 -2.00
C GLY A 183 -7.04 1.47 -2.09
N GLY A 184 -7.65 1.45 -3.28
CA GLY A 184 -8.86 2.20 -3.62
C GLY A 184 -10.17 1.40 -3.53
N ASP A 185 -10.10 0.12 -3.14
CA ASP A 185 -11.28 -0.73 -3.04
C ASP A 185 -12.09 -0.48 -1.74
N PRO A 186 -13.40 -0.79 -1.72
CA PRO A 186 -14.23 -0.60 -0.51
C PRO A 186 -13.84 -1.46 0.70
N VAL A 187 -13.24 -2.63 0.45
CA VAL A 187 -12.77 -3.55 1.49
C VAL A 187 -11.29 -3.84 1.24
N ILE A 188 -10.46 -3.30 2.12
CA ILE A 188 -9.00 -3.43 2.11
C ILE A 188 -8.52 -4.06 3.42
N GLY A 189 -7.27 -4.50 3.45
CA GLY A 189 -6.65 -5.02 4.67
C GLY A 189 -6.12 -3.92 5.59
N THR A 190 -4.98 -3.35 5.25
CA THR A 190 -4.32 -2.27 6.00
C THR A 190 -5.04 -0.96 5.73
N THR A 191 -5.42 -0.24 6.79
CA THR A 191 -6.14 1.04 6.72
C THR A 191 -5.22 2.23 6.96
N HIS A 192 -5.76 3.46 6.83
CA HIS A 192 -5.06 4.67 7.27
C HIS A 192 -4.63 4.59 8.73
N ILE A 193 -5.51 4.10 9.61
CA ILE A 193 -5.22 3.99 11.05
C ILE A 193 -4.05 3.04 11.30
N ASP A 194 -4.02 1.89 10.61
CA ASP A 194 -2.92 0.92 10.76
C ASP A 194 -1.57 1.50 10.33
N ALA A 195 -1.56 2.29 9.25
CA ALA A 195 -0.36 2.97 8.78
C ALA A 195 0.05 4.13 9.70
N LEU A 196 -0.91 4.94 10.18
CA LEU A 196 -0.67 6.02 11.15
C LEU A 196 -0.06 5.48 12.44
N ALA A 197 -0.60 4.38 12.98
CA ALA A 197 -0.06 3.72 14.17
C ALA A 197 1.39 3.24 13.96
N ALA A 198 1.67 2.65 12.79
CA ALA A 198 3.01 2.18 12.47
C ALA A 198 4.00 3.33 12.26
N PHE A 199 3.59 4.41 11.59
CA PHE A 199 4.42 5.61 11.44
C PHE A 199 4.63 6.37 12.75
N GLU A 200 3.65 6.41 13.64
CA GLU A 200 3.80 6.93 15.01
C GLU A 200 4.89 6.15 15.76
N ALA A 201 4.90 4.82 15.64
CA ALA A 201 5.89 3.96 16.29
C ALA A 201 7.29 3.99 15.63
N ASP A 202 7.42 4.41 14.37
CA ASP A 202 8.69 4.45 13.64
C ASP A 202 9.54 5.68 14.01
N PRO A 203 10.65 5.56 14.76
CA PRO A 203 11.42 6.72 15.22
C PRO A 203 12.07 7.54 14.10
N GLU A 204 12.10 7.00 12.88
CA GLU A 204 12.71 7.60 11.69
C GLU A 204 11.68 8.37 10.84
N THR A 205 10.40 8.31 11.23
CA THR A 205 9.34 9.12 10.65
C THR A 205 9.08 10.33 11.54
N ASP A 206 9.20 11.52 10.96
CA ASP A 206 9.00 12.79 11.68
C ASP A 206 7.73 13.53 11.28
N LEU A 207 7.21 13.25 10.09
CA LEU A 207 5.95 13.80 9.60
C LEU A 207 5.24 12.73 8.77
N ILE A 208 3.91 12.68 8.89
CA ILE A 208 3.08 11.74 8.13
C ILE A 208 2.24 12.52 7.12
N VAL A 209 2.33 12.14 5.86
CA VAL A 209 1.41 12.58 4.81
C VAL A 209 0.32 11.54 4.64
N MET A 210 -0.93 11.96 4.77
CA MET A 210 -2.11 11.13 4.59
C MET A 210 -2.89 11.59 3.35
N ILE A 211 -3.04 10.71 2.38
CA ILE A 211 -3.83 10.94 1.18
C ILE A 211 -5.10 10.09 1.22
N GLY A 212 -6.24 10.78 1.20
CA GLY A 212 -7.56 10.19 1.09
C GLY A 212 -8.25 10.54 -0.22
N GLU A 213 -9.47 10.05 -0.37
CA GLU A 213 -10.36 10.35 -1.49
C GLU A 213 -11.82 10.27 -1.03
N ILE A 214 -12.75 10.64 -1.90
CA ILE A 214 -14.18 10.45 -1.66
C ILE A 214 -14.54 8.99 -1.35
N GLY A 215 -15.68 8.80 -0.69
CA GLY A 215 -16.26 7.49 -0.38
C GLY A 215 -15.86 6.92 0.97
N GLY A 216 -16.82 6.26 1.63
CA GLY A 216 -16.67 5.74 3.00
C GLY A 216 -16.41 6.83 4.03
N ASP A 217 -15.96 6.42 5.22
CA ASP A 217 -15.71 7.26 6.40
C ASP A 217 -14.28 7.10 6.95
N ALA A 218 -13.38 6.52 6.17
CA ALA A 218 -12.05 6.10 6.63
C ALA A 218 -11.21 7.27 7.11
N GLU A 219 -11.25 8.39 6.39
CA GLU A 219 -10.53 9.62 6.72
C GLU A 219 -11.09 10.29 7.98
N GLU A 220 -12.40 10.26 8.18
CA GLU A 220 -13.06 10.77 9.40
C GLU A 220 -12.65 9.93 10.62
N ARG A 221 -12.68 8.59 10.51
CA ARG A 221 -12.19 7.69 11.58
C ARG A 221 -10.70 7.86 11.85
N ALA A 222 -9.91 8.10 10.82
CA ALA A 222 -8.49 8.40 10.97
C ALA A 222 -8.27 9.74 11.68
N ALA A 223 -9.10 10.76 11.44
CA ALA A 223 -9.04 12.02 12.17
C ALA A 223 -9.26 11.83 13.68
N ASP A 224 -10.27 11.04 14.08
CA ASP A 224 -10.50 10.69 15.48
C ASP A 224 -9.30 9.95 16.09
N TYR A 225 -8.71 9.02 15.33
CA TYR A 225 -7.52 8.29 15.76
C TYR A 225 -6.30 9.21 15.94
N VAL A 226 -6.04 10.10 14.99
CA VAL A 226 -4.95 11.08 15.03
C VAL A 226 -5.05 11.92 16.30
N LYS A 227 -6.23 12.49 16.56
CA LYS A 227 -6.48 13.34 17.73
C LYS A 227 -6.19 12.62 19.06
N ALA A 228 -6.44 11.32 19.12
CA ALA A 228 -6.32 10.54 20.36
C ALA A 228 -4.96 9.84 20.53
N ASN A 229 -4.24 9.53 19.44
CA ASN A 229 -3.12 8.57 19.50
C ASN A 229 -1.86 8.99 18.74
N VAL A 230 -1.91 9.99 17.85
CA VAL A 230 -0.77 10.35 17.00
C VAL A 230 -0.17 11.66 17.49
N THR A 231 1.11 11.63 17.87
CA THR A 231 1.82 12.81 18.37
C THR A 231 2.64 13.47 17.29
N LYS A 232 3.06 12.72 16.27
CA LYS A 232 3.74 13.26 15.10
C LYS A 232 2.81 14.15 14.26
N PRO A 233 3.34 15.21 13.63
CA PRO A 233 2.53 16.03 12.74
C PRO A 233 2.02 15.21 11.55
N VAL A 234 0.74 15.40 11.25
CA VAL A 234 0.07 14.83 10.08
C VAL A 234 -0.37 15.95 9.14
N VAL A 235 -0.17 15.76 7.83
CA VAL A 235 -0.73 16.63 6.79
C VAL A 235 -1.62 15.82 5.86
N GLY A 236 -2.72 16.41 5.42
CA GLY A 236 -3.74 15.74 4.63
C GLY A 236 -3.84 16.26 3.19
N TYR A 237 -4.26 15.37 2.30
CA TYR A 237 -4.89 15.71 1.03
C TYR A 237 -6.08 14.79 0.81
N VAL A 238 -7.21 15.33 0.37
CA VAL A 238 -8.40 14.54 0.03
C VAL A 238 -8.79 14.81 -1.42
N ALA A 239 -8.72 13.80 -2.28
CA ALA A 239 -9.13 13.94 -3.67
C ALA A 239 -10.66 13.94 -3.83
N GLY A 240 -11.16 14.66 -4.83
CA GLY A 240 -12.57 14.60 -5.26
C GLY A 240 -13.47 15.74 -4.80
N PHE A 241 -12.94 16.93 -4.49
CA PHE A 241 -13.75 18.13 -4.15
C PHE A 241 -14.78 18.52 -5.22
N THR A 242 -14.53 18.18 -6.48
CA THR A 242 -15.43 18.46 -7.62
C THR A 242 -16.17 17.23 -8.11
N ALA A 243 -16.13 16.11 -7.36
CA ALA A 243 -16.77 14.88 -7.78
C ALA A 243 -18.31 15.00 -7.70
N PRO A 244 -19.05 14.61 -8.76
CA PRO A 244 -20.49 14.60 -8.72
C PRO A 244 -21.02 13.46 -7.82
N GLU A 245 -22.15 13.71 -7.16
CA GLU A 245 -22.81 12.72 -6.30
C GLU A 245 -23.26 11.47 -7.11
N GLY A 246 -23.17 10.29 -6.49
CA GLY A 246 -23.66 9.03 -7.06
C GLY A 246 -22.86 8.49 -8.25
N LYS A 247 -21.70 9.07 -8.56
CA LYS A 247 -20.79 8.55 -9.59
C LYS A 247 -19.52 7.96 -9.00
N THR A 248 -19.15 6.79 -9.48
CA THR A 248 -17.86 6.17 -9.21
C THR A 248 -16.76 6.89 -10.00
N MET A 249 -15.68 7.28 -9.32
CA MET A 249 -14.56 8.03 -9.89
C MET A 249 -13.33 7.13 -10.08
N GLY A 250 -13.40 6.21 -11.05
CA GLY A 250 -12.31 5.27 -11.33
C GLY A 250 -12.25 4.13 -10.31
N HIS A 251 -11.72 4.40 -9.11
CA HIS A 251 -11.66 3.40 -8.04
C HIS A 251 -13.06 2.97 -7.60
N ALA A 252 -13.23 1.67 -7.31
CA ALA A 252 -14.51 1.11 -6.87
C ALA A 252 -15.02 1.72 -5.54
N GLY A 253 -14.12 2.14 -4.65
CA GLY A 253 -14.45 2.81 -3.40
C GLY A 253 -14.72 4.32 -3.52
N ALA A 254 -14.37 4.94 -4.65
CA ALA A 254 -14.49 6.39 -4.85
C ALA A 254 -15.88 6.80 -5.33
N ILE A 255 -16.89 6.65 -4.46
CA ILE A 255 -18.28 7.07 -4.73
C ILE A 255 -18.83 7.87 -3.55
N VAL A 256 -19.44 9.01 -3.83
CA VAL A 256 -20.16 9.81 -2.83
C VAL A 256 -21.58 9.26 -2.68
N SER A 257 -21.97 8.92 -1.45
CA SER A 257 -23.30 8.41 -1.11
C SER A 257 -24.01 9.34 -0.11
N GLY A 258 -24.89 10.22 -0.60
CA GLY A 258 -25.58 11.21 0.23
C GLY A 258 -24.62 12.27 0.77
N SER A 259 -24.82 12.69 2.02
CA SER A 259 -23.99 13.72 2.67
C SER A 259 -22.69 13.21 3.29
N SER A 260 -22.51 11.88 3.40
CA SER A 260 -21.29 11.25 3.93
C SER A 260 -20.32 10.86 2.82
N GLY A 261 -19.02 10.87 3.13
CA GLY A 261 -17.97 10.50 2.17
C GLY A 261 -17.61 11.58 1.15
N THR A 262 -18.06 12.82 1.34
CA THR A 262 -17.60 13.96 0.52
C THR A 262 -16.19 14.37 0.89
N ALA A 263 -15.42 14.89 -0.07
CA ALA A 263 -14.07 15.40 0.23
C ALA A 263 -14.09 16.58 1.23
N GLN A 264 -15.16 17.38 1.19
CA GLN A 264 -15.34 18.50 2.11
C GLN A 264 -15.55 18.03 3.56
N ALA A 265 -16.44 17.05 3.79
CA ALA A 265 -16.67 16.51 5.14
C ALA A 265 -15.40 15.86 5.72
N LYS A 266 -14.65 15.11 4.89
CA LYS A 266 -13.37 14.51 5.27
C LYS A 266 -12.33 15.56 5.66
N LYS A 267 -12.24 16.63 4.87
CA LYS A 267 -11.37 17.78 5.17
C LYS A 267 -11.72 18.40 6.52
N GLU A 268 -12.99 18.69 6.76
CA GLU A 268 -13.45 19.30 8.02
C GLU A 268 -13.14 18.43 9.23
N ALA A 269 -13.34 17.11 9.12
CA ALA A 269 -13.00 16.15 10.19
C ALA A 269 -11.48 16.16 10.50
N LEU A 270 -10.65 16.10 9.46
CA LEU A 270 -9.19 16.14 9.60
C LEU A 270 -8.70 17.46 10.21
N GLU A 271 -9.21 18.61 9.76
CA GLU A 271 -8.86 19.92 10.31
C GLU A 271 -9.30 20.06 11.78
N ALA A 272 -10.45 19.50 12.15
CA ALA A 272 -10.92 19.44 13.55
C ALA A 272 -10.03 18.56 14.45
N ALA A 273 -9.25 17.64 13.87
CA ALA A 273 -8.23 16.84 14.56
C ALA A 273 -6.84 17.50 14.56
N GLY A 274 -6.70 18.72 14.01
CA GLY A 274 -5.43 19.45 13.94
C GLY A 274 -4.56 19.12 12.73
N VAL A 275 -5.08 18.33 11.77
CA VAL A 275 -4.39 18.01 10.51
C VAL A 275 -4.54 19.17 9.54
N LYS A 276 -3.43 19.69 8.99
CA LYS A 276 -3.52 20.68 7.90
C LYS A 276 -3.85 19.97 6.59
N VAL A 277 -4.93 20.38 5.91
CA VAL A 277 -5.39 19.74 4.66
C VAL A 277 -5.24 20.69 3.47
N GLY A 278 -4.32 20.36 2.56
CA GLY A 278 -4.14 21.11 1.31
C GLY A 278 -5.27 20.86 0.31
N LYS A 279 -5.54 21.83 -0.56
CA LYS A 279 -6.53 21.70 -1.65
C LYS A 279 -5.93 21.05 -2.90
N THR A 280 -4.60 21.03 -3.00
CA THR A 280 -3.86 20.40 -4.09
C THR A 280 -2.67 19.62 -3.53
N PRO A 281 -2.13 18.63 -4.25
CA PRO A 281 -0.92 17.93 -3.81
C PRO A 281 0.27 18.87 -3.57
N THR A 282 0.45 19.89 -4.40
CA THR A 282 1.52 20.89 -4.24
C THR A 282 1.35 21.71 -2.96
N GLU A 283 0.13 22.21 -2.68
CA GLU A 283 -0.16 22.92 -1.43
C GLU A 283 0.06 22.00 -0.20
N THR A 284 -0.34 20.72 -0.28
CA THR A 284 -0.07 19.74 0.78
C THR A 284 1.43 19.55 1.01
N ALA A 285 2.25 19.53 -0.05
CA ALA A 285 3.70 19.45 0.07
C ALA A 285 4.31 20.73 0.68
N GLU A 286 3.80 21.91 0.35
CA GLU A 286 4.19 23.19 0.99
C GLU A 286 3.88 23.18 2.49
N LEU A 287 2.71 22.68 2.89
CA LEU A 287 2.33 22.52 4.30
C LEU A 287 3.29 21.57 5.04
N ALA A 288 3.65 20.45 4.43
CA ALA A 288 4.62 19.51 5.00
C ALA A 288 6.00 20.17 5.21
N ARG A 289 6.48 20.93 4.22
CA ARG A 289 7.74 21.69 4.34
C ARG A 289 7.69 22.72 5.45
N ALA A 290 6.59 23.48 5.53
CA ALA A 290 6.44 24.51 6.55
C ALA A 290 6.53 23.90 7.96
N ILE A 291 5.88 22.76 8.19
CA ILE A 291 5.93 22.06 9.49
C ILE A 291 7.33 21.54 9.82
N LEU A 292 8.05 21.00 8.83
CA LEU A 292 9.41 20.48 9.05
C LEU A 292 10.46 21.58 9.23
N ALA A 293 10.17 22.82 8.83
CA ALA A 293 11.06 23.97 8.97
C ALA A 293 11.02 24.64 10.36
N GLY A 294 9.96 24.40 11.16
CA GLY A 294 9.74 25.01 12.48
C GLY A 294 8.61 26.04 12.48
#